data_AF-I0V8I1-F1
#
_entry.id   AF-I0V8I1-F1
#
_cell.length_a   1.000
_cell.length_b   1.000
_cell.length_c   1.000
_cell.angle_alpha   90.00
_cell.angle_beta   90.00
_cell.angle_gamma   90.00
#
_symmetry.space_group_name_H-M   'P 1'
#
loop_
_entity.id
_entity.type
_entity.pdbx_description
1 polymer ?
#
loop_
_entity_poly.entity_id
_entity_poly.type
_entity_poly.pdbx_seq_one_letter_code
_entity_poly.pdbx_strand_id
1 'polypeptide(L)'
;MIRKAAAIACLLLAAACGGNANTSGTTDPEATGSDMRTMTEDEAAQRAEEHIKKAVAALPEKPTLTLLRADSAECLDPTDNGPRGRYEVSRSYWLDNLPEGRNAEFVDALHEYWTTSNFRVLTDKRDGHDRFVSVESNDDAFRMSVKESVEGDLSLGASSPCVWPDGTPPDEVDG
;
A
#
# COMPACT_ATOMS: atom_id res chain seq x y z
N MET A 1 -33.51 -27.70 -32.41
CA MET A 1 -34.76 -27.40 -31.66
C MET A 1 -34.59 -26.00 -31.05
N ILE A 2 -34.80 -24.93 -31.82
CA ILE A 2 -36.00 -24.06 -31.87
C ILE A 2 -36.40 -23.42 -30.52
N ARG A 3 -35.99 -22.15 -30.37
CA ARG A 3 -36.70 -20.91 -29.94
C ARG A 3 -37.53 -20.93 -28.66
N LYS A 4 -37.32 -19.93 -27.78
CA LYS A 4 -38.30 -18.87 -27.51
C LYS A 4 -37.60 -17.55 -27.13
N ALA A 5 -37.80 -16.53 -27.97
CA ALA A 5 -37.69 -15.13 -27.62
C ALA A 5 -39.08 -14.63 -27.19
N ALA A 6 -39.15 -13.70 -26.24
CA ALA A 6 -40.30 -12.86 -26.02
C ALA A 6 -39.82 -11.49 -25.50
N ALA A 7 -39.95 -10.48 -26.36
CA ALA A 7 -39.86 -9.07 -26.01
C ALA A 7 -41.25 -8.59 -25.56
N ILE A 8 -41.32 -7.70 -24.56
CA ILE A 8 -42.49 -6.86 -24.29
C ILE A 8 -42.00 -5.44 -23.99
N ALA A 9 -42.69 -4.48 -24.61
CA ALA A 9 -42.31 -3.11 -24.85
C ALA A 9 -42.89 -2.10 -23.84
N CYS A 10 -42.21 -0.95 -23.78
CA CYS A 10 -42.64 0.44 -23.55
C CYS A 10 -43.76 0.78 -22.55
N LEU A 11 -43.43 1.67 -21.61
CA LEU A 11 -44.30 2.81 -21.29
C LEU A 11 -43.46 4.07 -20.99
N LEU A 12 -43.73 5.14 -21.75
CA LEU A 12 -43.20 6.49 -21.59
C LEU A 12 -44.10 7.30 -20.65
N LEU A 13 -43.53 8.10 -19.75
CA LEU A 13 -44.16 9.30 -19.19
C LEU A 13 -43.10 10.39 -19.04
N ALA A 14 -43.30 11.49 -19.78
CA ALA A 14 -42.57 12.75 -19.61
C ALA A 14 -43.31 13.64 -18.60
N ALA A 15 -42.57 14.28 -17.69
CA ALA A 15 -43.02 15.45 -16.94
C ALA A 15 -41.81 16.34 -16.60
N ALA A 16 -42.05 17.65 -16.67
CA ALA A 16 -41.09 18.72 -16.84
C ALA A 16 -40.69 19.45 -15.53
N CYS A 17 -39.96 20.56 -15.70
CA CYS A 17 -39.55 21.59 -14.74
C CYS A 17 -38.27 21.23 -13.94
N GLY A 18 -37.15 21.93 -14.09
CA GLY A 18 -37.02 23.39 -14.08
C GLY A 18 -36.80 23.83 -12.63
N GLY A 19 -35.54 23.88 -12.20
CA GLY A 19 -35.14 24.29 -10.86
C GLY A 19 -33.74 24.87 -10.86
N ASN A 20 -33.65 26.19 -10.98
CA ASN A 20 -32.44 26.96 -10.70
C ASN A 20 -32.04 26.75 -9.23
N ALA A 21 -30.95 26.04 -8.97
CA ALA A 21 -30.30 26.05 -7.67
C ALA A 21 -29.20 27.13 -7.68
N ASN A 22 -29.60 28.35 -7.32
CA ASN A 22 -28.68 29.34 -6.81
C ASN A 22 -28.32 28.92 -5.38
N THR A 23 -27.13 28.34 -5.19
CA THR A 23 -26.51 28.17 -3.87
C THR A 23 -25.08 28.67 -4.06
N SER A 24 -24.82 29.94 -3.77
CA SER A 24 -24.34 30.41 -2.47
C SER A 24 -23.20 29.54 -1.96
N GLY A 25 -22.01 30.12 -1.96
CA GLY A 25 -20.75 29.41 -1.83
C GLY A 25 -20.62 28.58 -0.57
N THR A 26 -19.75 27.60 -0.67
CA THR A 26 -18.83 27.21 0.37
C THR A 26 -17.59 26.76 -0.38
N THR A 27 -16.53 27.55 -0.30
CA THR A 27 -15.16 27.03 -0.38
C THR A 27 -15.10 25.80 0.50
N ASP A 28 -15.05 24.62 -0.09
CA ASP A 28 -14.70 23.41 0.64
C ASP A 28 -13.34 23.68 1.31
N PRO A 29 -13.23 23.60 2.65
CA PRO A 29 -11.93 23.49 3.25
C PRO A 29 -11.40 22.13 2.81
N GLU A 30 -10.33 22.18 2.03
CA GLU A 30 -9.18 21.30 2.15
C GLU A 30 -9.32 20.33 3.34
N ALA A 31 -9.83 19.12 3.07
CA ALA A 31 -9.82 18.03 4.05
C ALA A 31 -8.40 17.47 4.10
N THR A 32 -7.50 18.25 4.70
CA THR A 32 -6.17 17.84 5.11
C THR A 32 -6.27 17.02 6.39
N GLY A 33 -5.87 15.75 6.34
CA GLY A 33 -5.41 15.00 7.52
C GLY A 33 -6.43 14.23 8.37
N SER A 34 -7.75 14.39 8.21
CA SER A 34 -8.69 13.74 9.16
C SER A 34 -8.98 12.24 8.90
N ASP A 35 -8.64 11.71 7.72
CA ASP A 35 -8.72 10.26 7.41
C ASP A 35 -7.33 9.60 7.41
N MET A 36 -6.38 10.15 8.19
CA MET A 36 -5.16 9.43 8.50
C MET A 36 -5.54 8.18 9.28
N ARG A 37 -5.22 6.99 8.72
CA ARG A 37 -5.72 5.71 9.22
C ARG A 37 -5.42 5.55 10.70
N THR A 38 -6.48 5.30 11.48
CA THR A 38 -6.42 5.08 12.92
C THR A 38 -5.76 3.74 13.21
N MET A 39 -4.44 3.72 13.29
CA MET A 39 -3.67 2.59 13.80
C MET A 39 -2.50 3.09 14.63
N THR A 40 -2.23 2.43 15.74
CA THR A 40 -1.05 2.63 16.59
C THR A 40 0.22 2.17 15.87
N GLU A 41 1.39 2.56 16.36
CA GLU A 41 2.67 2.03 15.85
C GLU A 41 2.79 0.51 15.98
N ASP A 42 2.25 -0.08 17.06
CA ASP A 42 2.25 -1.53 17.27
C ASP A 42 1.36 -2.26 16.27
N GLU A 43 0.19 -1.71 15.95
CA GLU A 43 -0.68 -2.24 14.89
C GLU A 43 -0.04 -2.06 13.52
N ALA A 44 0.65 -0.94 13.28
CA ALA A 44 1.38 -0.70 12.04
C ALA A 44 2.53 -1.71 11.86
N ALA A 45 3.27 -2.01 12.93
CA ALA A 45 4.29 -3.05 12.94
C ALA A 45 3.71 -4.43 12.63
N GLN A 46 2.59 -4.78 13.25
CA GLN A 46 1.91 -6.06 13.00
C GLN A 46 1.44 -6.15 11.55
N ARG A 47 0.89 -5.07 10.99
CA ARG A 47 0.46 -5.03 9.59
C ARG A 47 1.64 -5.13 8.62
N ALA A 48 2.79 -4.52 8.93
CA ALA A 48 4.01 -4.70 8.14
C ALA A 48 4.44 -6.18 8.12
N GLU A 49 4.42 -6.85 9.27
CA GLU A 49 4.72 -8.29 9.38
C GLU A 49 3.74 -9.16 8.58
N GLU A 50 2.45 -8.83 8.59
CA GLU A 50 1.44 -9.54 7.80
C GLU A 50 1.70 -9.43 6.30
N HIS A 51 2.05 -8.23 5.81
CA HIS A 51 2.42 -8.00 4.41
C HIS A 51 3.64 -8.81 4.01
N ILE A 52 4.69 -8.82 4.84
CA ILE A 52 5.91 -9.62 4.63
C ILE A 52 5.58 -11.11 4.58
N LYS A 53 4.79 -11.63 5.54
CA LYS A 53 4.39 -13.04 5.57
C LYS A 53 3.61 -13.46 4.33
N LYS A 54 2.69 -12.63 3.84
CA LYS A 54 1.92 -12.92 2.62
C LYS A 54 2.82 -12.93 1.38
N ALA A 55 3.72 -11.97 1.25
CA ALA A 55 4.69 -11.91 0.16
C ALA A 55 5.63 -13.14 0.17
N VAL A 56 6.17 -13.52 1.33
CA VAL A 56 6.97 -14.75 1.50
C VAL A 56 6.16 -16.01 1.17
N ALA A 57 4.86 -16.03 1.49
CA ALA A 57 3.98 -17.14 1.15
C ALA A 57 3.80 -17.32 -0.37
N ALA A 58 3.99 -16.27 -1.17
CA ALA A 58 3.92 -16.35 -2.63
C ALA A 58 5.22 -16.86 -3.29
N LEU A 59 6.35 -16.86 -2.58
CA LEU A 59 7.60 -17.36 -3.14
C LEU A 59 7.56 -18.87 -3.44
N PRO A 60 8.19 -19.31 -4.56
CA PRO A 60 8.26 -20.72 -4.96
C PRO A 60 9.08 -21.57 -3.97
N GLU A 61 9.97 -20.94 -3.22
CA GLU A 61 10.77 -21.54 -2.15
C GLU A 61 10.72 -20.65 -0.91
N LYS A 62 10.69 -21.25 0.28
CA LYS A 62 10.52 -20.50 1.53
C LYS A 62 11.87 -20.12 2.12
N PRO A 63 12.24 -18.83 2.17
CA PRO A 63 13.43 -18.38 2.84
C PRO A 63 13.32 -18.56 4.35
N THR A 64 14.47 -18.54 5.02
CA THR A 64 14.53 -18.17 6.43
C THR A 64 14.59 -16.65 6.54
N LEU A 65 13.80 -16.07 7.44
CA LEU A 65 13.78 -14.62 7.64
C LEU A 65 14.75 -14.24 8.76
N THR A 66 15.80 -13.50 8.42
CA THR A 66 16.70 -12.88 9.40
C THR A 66 16.41 -11.39 9.48
N LEU A 67 16.11 -10.90 10.68
CA LEU A 67 15.74 -9.49 10.88
C LEU A 67 16.89 -8.58 10.44
N LEU A 68 16.61 -7.73 9.46
CA LEU A 68 17.51 -6.68 9.01
C LEU A 68 17.22 -5.38 9.75
N ARG A 69 15.94 -5.00 9.86
CA ARG A 69 15.53 -3.77 10.53
C ARG A 69 14.14 -3.88 11.13
N ALA A 70 13.99 -3.34 12.33
CA ALA A 70 12.71 -3.03 12.95
C ALA A 70 12.83 -1.66 13.60
N ASP A 71 12.11 -0.68 13.06
CA ASP A 71 12.24 0.71 13.47
C ASP A 71 10.93 1.49 13.29
N SER A 72 10.94 2.68 13.88
CA SER A 72 9.92 3.71 13.76
C SER A 72 10.64 5.06 13.66
N ALA A 73 10.25 5.89 12.70
CA ALA A 73 10.87 7.18 12.46
C ALA A 73 9.81 8.26 12.23
N GLU A 74 10.02 9.46 12.79
CA GLU A 74 9.10 10.58 12.57
C GLU A 74 9.05 10.91 11.06
N CYS A 75 7.85 11.09 10.54
CA CYS A 75 7.62 11.56 9.19
C CYS A 75 8.03 13.03 9.07
N LEU A 76 9.22 13.25 8.51
CA LEU A 76 9.83 14.57 8.34
C LEU A 76 9.96 14.99 6.86
N ASP A 77 9.50 14.16 5.93
CA ASP A 77 9.55 14.47 4.50
C ASP A 77 8.65 15.70 4.21
N PRO A 78 9.20 16.82 3.72
CA PRO A 78 8.40 18.01 3.43
C PRO A 78 7.34 17.78 2.34
N THR A 79 7.48 16.71 1.54
CA THR A 79 6.52 16.33 0.50
C THR A 79 5.35 15.50 1.01
N ASP A 80 5.40 15.00 2.25
CA ASP A 80 4.28 14.31 2.88
C ASP A 80 3.13 15.28 3.23
N ASN A 81 3.43 16.58 3.40
CA ASN A 81 2.47 17.66 3.70
C ASN A 81 1.57 17.42 4.93
N GLY A 82 1.84 16.41 5.76
CA GLY A 82 1.07 16.16 6.96
C GLY A 82 1.69 16.75 8.24
N PRO A 83 0.95 16.73 9.36
CA PRO A 83 1.41 17.28 10.63
C PRO A 83 2.61 16.52 11.20
N ARG A 84 3.39 17.20 12.05
CA ARG A 84 4.50 16.58 12.80
C ARG A 84 3.99 15.62 13.87
N GLY A 85 4.88 14.77 14.38
CA GLY A 85 4.55 13.78 15.41
C GLY A 85 3.88 12.51 14.90
N ARG A 86 3.81 12.31 13.57
CA ARG A 86 3.47 11.04 12.95
C ARG A 86 4.72 10.23 12.65
N TYR A 87 4.60 8.92 12.61
CA TYR A 87 5.71 7.99 12.44
C TYR A 87 5.45 7.00 11.31
N GLU A 88 6.50 6.67 10.57
CA GLU A 88 6.52 5.53 9.66
C GLU A 88 7.17 4.35 10.39
N VAL A 89 6.46 3.23 10.46
CA VAL A 89 6.91 1.99 11.09
C VAL A 89 7.35 1.02 10.02
N SER A 90 8.58 0.51 10.14
CA SER A 90 9.21 -0.32 9.13
C SER A 90 9.68 -1.67 9.68
N ARG A 91 9.55 -2.71 8.87
CA ARG A 91 10.11 -4.05 9.10
C ARG A 91 10.81 -4.52 7.83
N SER A 92 12.01 -5.06 7.96
CA SER A 92 12.70 -5.69 6.84
C SER A 92 13.53 -6.89 7.27
N TYR A 93 13.66 -7.84 6.35
CA TYR A 93 14.33 -9.12 6.56
C TYR A 93 15.24 -9.45 5.38
N TRP A 94 16.37 -10.09 5.68
CA TRP A 94 17.08 -10.90 4.70
C TRP A 94 16.28 -12.17 4.41
N LEU A 95 16.30 -12.59 3.14
CA LEU A 95 15.68 -13.81 2.66
C LEU A 95 16.74 -14.91 2.52
N ASP A 96 17.14 -15.48 3.66
CA ASP A 96 18.23 -16.46 3.72
C ASP A 96 17.81 -17.83 3.16
N ASN A 97 18.80 -18.66 2.84
CA ASN A 97 18.63 -20.01 2.30
C ASN A 97 17.91 -20.04 0.94
N LEU A 98 17.94 -18.95 0.18
CA LEU A 98 17.57 -18.94 -1.23
C LEU A 98 18.81 -19.15 -2.11
N PRO A 99 18.72 -19.90 -3.20
CA PRO A 99 19.80 -20.03 -4.17
C PRO A 99 20.01 -18.72 -4.95
N GLU A 100 21.16 -18.06 -4.76
CA GLU A 100 21.54 -16.78 -5.41
C GLU A 100 21.32 -16.78 -6.94
N GLY A 101 21.56 -17.92 -7.60
CA GLY A 101 21.35 -18.07 -9.05
C GLY A 101 19.89 -17.98 -9.53
N ARG A 102 18.93 -17.84 -8.61
CA ARG A 102 17.48 -17.75 -8.89
C ARG A 102 16.85 -16.43 -8.42
N ASN A 103 17.65 -15.42 -8.07
CA ASN A 103 17.13 -14.11 -7.62
C ASN A 103 16.10 -13.50 -8.58
N ALA A 104 16.31 -13.61 -9.90
CA ALA A 104 15.34 -13.17 -10.89
C ALA A 104 13.96 -13.82 -10.71
N GLU A 105 13.94 -15.14 -10.51
CA GLU A 105 12.70 -15.91 -10.31
C GLU A 105 11.97 -15.48 -9.02
N PHE A 106 12.70 -15.26 -7.93
CA PHE A 106 12.10 -14.84 -6.66
C PHE A 106 11.52 -13.43 -6.74
N VAL A 107 12.25 -12.49 -7.37
CA VAL A 107 11.78 -11.12 -7.56
C VAL A 107 10.57 -11.08 -8.50
N ASP A 108 10.57 -11.91 -9.55
CA ASP A 108 9.42 -12.04 -10.47
C ASP A 108 8.19 -12.60 -9.76
N ALA A 109 8.35 -13.60 -8.90
CA ALA A 109 7.24 -14.15 -8.11
C ALA A 109 6.62 -13.12 -7.16
N LEU A 110 7.44 -12.28 -6.52
CA LEU A 110 6.96 -11.19 -5.67
C LEU A 110 6.23 -10.12 -6.48
N HIS A 111 6.79 -9.73 -7.63
CA HIS A 111 6.16 -8.79 -8.55
C HIS A 111 4.81 -9.31 -9.06
N GLU A 112 4.73 -10.58 -9.46
CA GLU A 112 3.49 -11.23 -9.88
C GLU A 112 2.47 -11.23 -8.74
N TYR A 113 2.87 -11.61 -7.53
CA TYR A 113 1.99 -11.56 -6.35
C TYR A 113 1.42 -10.16 -6.12
N TRP A 114 2.26 -9.12 -6.16
CA TRP A 114 1.79 -7.75 -5.93
C TRP A 114 0.87 -7.26 -7.05
N THR A 115 1.19 -7.53 -8.31
CA THR A 115 0.41 -7.04 -9.47
C THR A 115 -0.89 -7.82 -9.71
N THR A 116 -0.98 -9.06 -9.25
CA THR A 116 -2.23 -9.83 -9.22
C THR A 116 -3.06 -9.54 -7.98
N SER A 117 -2.44 -8.98 -6.94
CA SER A 117 -3.08 -8.42 -5.75
C SER A 117 -3.41 -6.93 -5.96
N ASN A 118 -4.02 -6.28 -4.97
CA ASN A 118 -4.41 -4.87 -5.06
C ASN A 118 -3.24 -3.90 -4.74
N PHE A 119 -2.08 -4.07 -5.37
CA PHE A 119 -0.95 -3.16 -5.23
C PHE A 119 -0.70 -2.37 -6.52
N ARG A 120 -0.20 -1.15 -6.38
CA ARG A 120 0.35 -0.36 -7.49
C ARG A 120 1.88 -0.42 -7.47
N VAL A 121 2.49 -0.56 -8.64
CA VAL A 121 3.95 -0.52 -8.78
C VAL A 121 4.44 0.92 -8.71
N LEU A 122 5.40 1.19 -7.82
CA LEU A 122 6.07 2.48 -7.68
C LEU A 122 7.40 2.51 -8.44
N THR A 123 8.14 1.40 -8.45
CA THR A 123 9.39 1.23 -9.18
C THR A 123 9.54 -0.22 -9.61
N ASP A 124 9.93 -0.44 -10.86
CA ASP A 124 10.33 -1.75 -11.40
C ASP A 124 11.71 -1.63 -12.05
N LYS A 125 12.71 -2.27 -11.44
CA LYS A 125 14.09 -2.40 -11.93
C LYS A 125 14.50 -3.87 -11.92
N ARG A 126 13.59 -4.78 -12.28
CA ARG A 126 13.88 -6.22 -12.27
C ARG A 126 14.95 -6.63 -13.25
N ASP A 127 15.14 -5.92 -14.36
CA ASP A 127 16.16 -6.26 -15.36
C ASP A 127 17.59 -5.83 -14.98
N GLY A 128 17.75 -5.09 -13.88
CA GLY A 128 19.04 -4.63 -13.38
C GLY A 128 19.85 -5.71 -12.67
N HIS A 129 21.14 -5.44 -12.46
CA HIS A 129 21.98 -6.24 -11.55
C HIS A 129 21.68 -5.93 -10.08
N ASP A 130 21.17 -4.73 -9.80
CA ASP A 130 20.67 -4.26 -8.52
C ASP A 130 19.13 -4.37 -8.47
N ARG A 131 18.60 -5.59 -8.66
CA ARG A 131 17.16 -5.82 -8.81
C ARG A 131 16.39 -5.15 -7.68
N PHE A 132 15.44 -4.32 -8.06
CA PHE A 132 14.63 -3.57 -7.11
C PHE A 132 13.20 -3.45 -7.62
N VAL A 133 12.25 -3.78 -6.77
CA VAL A 133 10.83 -3.50 -6.98
C VAL A 133 10.29 -2.85 -5.73
N SER A 134 9.51 -1.78 -5.90
CA SER A 134 8.70 -1.23 -4.82
C SER A 134 7.26 -1.06 -5.26
N VAL A 135 6.35 -1.30 -4.32
CA VAL A 135 4.91 -1.27 -4.54
C VAL A 135 4.23 -0.57 -3.36
N GLU A 136 3.00 -0.11 -3.57
CA GLU A 136 2.13 0.38 -2.50
C GLU A 136 0.79 -0.36 -2.55
N SER A 137 0.34 -0.85 -1.40
CA SER A 137 -0.97 -1.45 -1.24
C SER A 137 -2.06 -0.39 -1.44
N ASN A 138 -3.01 -0.61 -2.34
CA ASN A 138 -4.13 0.31 -2.52
C ASN A 138 -5.15 0.21 -1.37
N ASP A 139 -5.13 -0.87 -0.59
CA ASP A 139 -6.05 -1.07 0.54
C ASP A 139 -5.64 -0.26 1.77
N ASP A 140 -4.35 -0.31 2.10
CA ASP A 140 -3.81 0.22 3.35
C ASP A 140 -2.51 1.02 3.20
N ALA A 141 -2.15 1.44 1.98
CA ALA A 141 -0.98 2.28 1.65
C ALA A 141 0.34 1.85 2.29
N PHE A 142 0.44 0.61 2.76
CA PHE A 142 1.72 0.04 3.14
C PHE A 142 2.56 -0.08 1.88
N ARG A 143 3.80 0.39 1.98
CA ARG A 143 4.78 0.23 0.93
C ARG A 143 5.55 -1.04 1.17
N MET A 144 5.83 -1.78 0.10
CA MET A 144 6.71 -2.94 0.14
C MET A 144 7.83 -2.78 -0.85
N SER A 145 8.96 -3.41 -0.58
CA SER A 145 10.03 -3.53 -1.56
C SER A 145 10.83 -4.81 -1.41
N VAL A 146 11.31 -5.30 -2.55
CA VAL A 146 12.38 -6.31 -2.61
C VAL A 146 13.60 -5.69 -3.25
N LYS A 147 14.78 -6.01 -2.71
CA LYS A 147 16.06 -5.50 -3.19
C LYS A 147 17.13 -6.59 -3.16
N GLU A 148 17.89 -6.69 -4.24
CA GLU A 148 19.14 -7.46 -4.32
C GLU A 148 20.33 -6.60 -3.85
N SER A 149 21.13 -7.14 -2.91
CA SER A 149 22.37 -6.52 -2.44
C SER A 149 23.47 -6.64 -3.49
N VAL A 150 24.61 -5.97 -3.25
CA VAL A 150 25.77 -6.11 -4.15
C VAL A 150 26.44 -7.48 -4.01
N GLU A 151 26.20 -8.16 -2.89
CA GLU A 151 26.63 -9.53 -2.61
C GLU A 151 25.68 -10.59 -3.19
N GLY A 152 24.50 -10.21 -3.70
CA GLY A 152 23.50 -11.13 -4.25
C GLY A 152 22.44 -11.61 -3.25
N ASP A 153 22.40 -11.05 -2.04
CA ASP A 153 21.37 -11.36 -1.05
C ASP A 153 20.07 -10.60 -1.34
N LEU A 154 18.93 -11.26 -1.17
CA LEU A 154 17.63 -10.60 -1.26
C LEU A 154 17.17 -10.10 0.11
N SER A 155 16.66 -8.88 0.14
CA SER A 155 15.94 -8.32 1.28
C SER A 155 14.50 -7.98 0.88
N LEU A 156 13.58 -8.15 1.83
CA LEU A 156 12.17 -7.80 1.69
C LEU A 156 11.78 -6.91 2.86
N GLY A 157 11.12 -5.79 2.57
CA GLY A 157 10.64 -4.85 3.59
C GLY A 157 9.22 -4.40 3.36
N ALA A 158 8.57 -3.98 4.45
CA ALA A 158 7.30 -3.27 4.46
C ALA A 158 7.40 -2.06 5.40
N SER A 159 6.81 -0.95 4.98
CA SER A 159 6.66 0.25 5.78
C SER A 159 5.22 0.76 5.78
N SER A 160 4.78 1.27 6.93
CA SER A 160 3.45 1.84 7.08
C SER A 160 3.33 3.18 6.33
N PRO A 161 2.11 3.69 6.08
CA PRO A 161 1.92 5.13 5.97
C PRO A 161 2.38 5.83 7.26
N CYS A 162 2.44 7.16 7.24
CA CYS A 162 2.59 7.96 8.46
C CYS A 162 1.37 7.77 9.38
N VAL A 163 1.59 7.24 10.58
CA VAL A 163 0.55 6.96 11.59
C VAL A 163 0.80 7.79 12.84
N TRP A 164 -0.24 7.99 13.64
CA TRP A 164 -0.08 8.55 14.97
C TRP A 164 0.41 7.48 15.95
N PRO A 165 1.34 7.79 16.87
CA PRO A 165 1.86 6.81 17.83
C PRO A 165 0.77 6.01 18.55
N ASP A 166 -0.24 6.73 19.06
CA ASP A 166 -1.37 6.17 19.80
C ASP A 166 -2.60 5.92 18.92
N GLY A 167 -2.46 5.99 17.59
CA GLY A 167 -3.52 5.73 16.62
C GLY A 167 -4.55 6.84 16.44
N THR A 168 -4.45 7.93 17.21
CA THR A 168 -5.28 9.13 17.06
C THR A 168 -4.42 10.39 17.02
N PRO A 169 -4.82 11.43 16.26
CA PRO A 169 -4.19 12.74 16.36
C PRO A 169 -4.22 13.25 17.80
N PRO A 170 -3.21 14.02 18.24
CA PRO A 170 -3.29 14.74 19.52
C PRO A 170 -4.46 15.72 19.46
N ASP A 171 -5.10 15.96 20.61
CA ASP A 171 -6.11 17.01 20.72
C ASP A 171 -5.49 18.34 20.26
N GLU A 172 -6.22 19.09 19.41
CA GLU A 172 -5.80 20.43 19.02
C GLU A 172 -5.66 21.28 20.28
N VAL A 173 -4.41 21.57 20.67
CA VAL A 173 -4.15 22.58 21.69
C VAL A 173 -4.42 23.94 21.06
N ASP A 174 -5.65 24.42 21.20
CA ASP A 174 -6.04 25.80 20.93
C ASP A 174 -5.06 26.74 21.64
N GLY A 175 -4.16 27.35 20.88
CA GLY A 175 -3.15 28.31 21.33
C GLY A 175 -3.57 29.75 21.07
#